data_AF-A0A803RAT9-F1
#
_entry.id   AF-A0A803RAT9-F1
#
_cell.length_a   1.000
_cell.length_b   1.000
_cell.length_c   1.000
_cell.angle_alpha   90.00
_cell.angle_beta   90.00
_cell.angle_gamma   90.00
#
_symmetry.space_group_name_H-M   'P 1'
#
loop_
_entity.id
_entity.type
_entity.pdbx_description
1 polymer ?
#
loop_
_entity_poly.entity_id
_entity_poly.type
_entity_poly.pdbx_seq_one_letter_code
_entity_poly.pdbx_strand_id
1 'polypeptide(L)'
;MTWDQIQTLKPVISNPYSSKYALFRNPRNMNDGSFVSLADFLDLTKKSSSLTGILISIEFAAYLAEEQGLSVTEAVINSLSKAGFNNQTALKVMIQSTNSSVLTKFQGKNDYELVYKIEEEIRSLDDGALNDIKSLADSVVVGKASVFPDTKLFLTGSTDVVSKLQAKNLSVYVETFSNEFVSQAWDFFSDATVEINSYVMGANIDGVITDFPKTSARYKRNRCLALGDNTPAYMSPVQPGALLQLISPPFMPPSEAPSPVLTLEDVSEPPLPPVSPTGSASNPNSTAPAPASRNAQPKIAAGSILLSLAMLLSALFLF
;
A
#
# COMPACT_ATOMS: atom_id res chain seq x y z
N MET A 1 17.08 18.41 2.58
CA MET A 1 18.34 17.95 1.98
C MET A 1 18.30 18.24 0.49
N THR A 2 19.42 18.62 -0.12
CA THR A 2 19.51 18.76 -1.59
C THR A 2 19.65 17.39 -2.25
N TRP A 3 19.44 17.31 -3.57
CA TRP A 3 19.67 16.07 -4.33
C TRP A 3 21.11 15.57 -4.19
N ASP A 4 22.09 16.48 -4.30
CA ASP A 4 23.52 16.13 -4.12
C ASP A 4 23.78 15.52 -2.73
N GLN A 5 23.14 16.05 -1.67
CA GLN A 5 23.24 15.47 -0.33
C GLN A 5 22.59 14.08 -0.25
N ILE A 6 21.43 13.88 -0.89
CA ILE A 6 20.76 12.57 -0.94
C ILE A 6 21.62 11.52 -1.65
N GLN A 7 22.30 11.91 -2.73
CA GLN A 7 23.19 10.99 -3.47
C GLN A 7 24.41 10.54 -2.65
N THR A 8 24.79 11.26 -1.60
CA THR A 8 25.85 10.82 -0.67
C THR A 8 25.38 9.78 0.35
N LEU A 9 24.08 9.59 0.50
CA LEU A 9 23.53 8.64 1.47
C LEU A 9 23.78 7.20 1.04
N LYS A 10 24.00 6.33 2.03
CA LYS A 10 24.17 4.89 1.83
C LYS A 10 22.83 4.19 2.04
N PRO A 11 22.09 3.79 0.98
CA PRO A 11 20.84 3.07 1.16
C PRO A 11 21.09 1.72 1.85
N VAL A 12 20.07 1.21 2.54
CA VAL A 12 20.08 -0.11 3.17
C VAL A 12 18.90 -0.90 2.61
N ILE A 13 19.12 -2.17 2.25
CA ILE A 13 18.04 -3.06 1.81
C ILE A 13 17.00 -3.20 2.93
N SER A 14 15.77 -2.78 2.65
CA SER A 14 14.66 -2.90 3.60
C SER A 14 14.28 -4.38 3.82
N ASN A 15 14.07 -4.74 5.09
CA ASN A 15 13.39 -5.96 5.50
C ASN A 15 12.63 -5.72 6.82
N PRO A 16 11.28 -5.78 6.82
CA PRO A 16 10.48 -5.57 8.02
C PRO A 16 10.75 -6.60 9.14
N TYR A 17 11.38 -7.74 8.81
CA TYR A 17 11.68 -8.82 9.75
C TYR A 17 13.10 -8.76 10.35
N SER A 18 13.89 -7.74 10.00
CA SER A 18 15.27 -7.61 10.46
C SER A 18 15.40 -7.36 11.97
N SER A 19 14.58 -6.48 12.54
CA SER A 19 14.66 -6.10 13.96
C SER A 19 14.23 -7.21 14.91
N LYS A 20 13.13 -7.91 14.58
CA LYS A 20 12.55 -8.95 15.44
C LYS A 20 13.20 -10.32 15.27
N TYR A 21 13.61 -10.66 14.05
CA TYR A 21 14.07 -12.01 13.72
C TYR A 21 15.51 -12.08 13.21
N ALA A 22 16.23 -10.94 13.14
CA ALA A 22 17.56 -10.87 12.54
C ALA A 22 17.61 -11.45 11.11
N LEU A 23 16.50 -11.36 10.37
CA LEU A 23 16.43 -11.79 8.98
C LEU A 23 16.90 -10.65 8.08
N PHE A 24 18.01 -10.86 7.38
CA PHE A 24 18.60 -9.90 6.46
C PHE A 24 18.63 -10.50 5.05
N ARG A 25 18.11 -9.78 4.05
CA ARG A 25 17.94 -10.30 2.68
C ARG A 25 19.28 -10.56 1.97
N ASN A 26 20.21 -9.62 2.06
CA ASN A 26 21.54 -9.76 1.46
C ASN A 26 22.60 -9.04 2.32
N PRO A 27 23.08 -9.66 3.41
CA PRO A 27 24.04 -9.03 4.32
C PRO A 27 25.32 -8.55 3.64
N ARG A 28 25.82 -9.32 2.66
CA ARG A 28 27.07 -9.02 1.95
C ARG A 28 26.99 -7.72 1.16
N ASN A 29 25.82 -7.47 0.59
CA ASN A 29 25.55 -6.36 -0.31
C ASN A 29 24.43 -5.48 0.27
N MET A 30 24.35 -5.35 1.60
CA MET A 30 23.23 -4.68 2.28
C MET A 30 23.07 -3.22 1.88
N ASN A 31 24.13 -2.63 1.34
CA ASN A 31 24.20 -1.24 0.91
C ASN A 31 24.44 -1.10 -0.60
N ASP A 32 24.35 -2.19 -1.36
CA ASP A 32 24.55 -2.14 -2.80
C ASP A 32 23.29 -1.53 -3.43
N GLY A 33 23.37 -0.25 -3.75
CA GLY A 33 22.29 0.52 -4.35
C GLY A 33 22.59 2.01 -4.31
N SER A 34 21.78 2.78 -5.04
CA SER A 34 21.84 4.23 -5.04
C SER A 34 20.42 4.79 -5.17
N PHE A 35 20.19 5.96 -4.60
CA PHE A 35 18.97 6.72 -4.89
C PHE A 35 19.02 7.21 -6.34
N VAL A 36 17.89 7.10 -7.05
CA VAL A 36 17.76 7.53 -8.44
C VAL A 36 16.61 8.51 -8.56
N SER A 37 16.70 9.43 -9.53
CA SER A 37 15.58 10.32 -9.83
C SER A 37 14.47 9.57 -10.57
N LEU A 38 13.26 10.14 -10.60
CA LEU A 38 12.18 9.60 -11.43
C LEU A 38 12.58 9.57 -12.91
N ALA A 39 13.33 10.56 -13.40
CA ALA A 39 13.80 10.59 -14.78
C ALA A 39 14.73 9.40 -15.08
N ASP A 40 15.70 9.12 -14.19
CA ASP A 40 16.62 7.99 -14.34
C ASP A 40 15.87 6.65 -14.34
N PHE A 41 14.86 6.50 -13.46
CA PHE A 41 14.00 5.32 -13.43
C PHE A 41 13.23 5.15 -14.75
N LEU A 42 12.64 6.22 -15.27
CA LEU A 42 11.91 6.18 -16.55
C LEU A 42 12.81 5.87 -17.74
N ASP A 43 14.09 6.27 -17.71
CA ASP A 43 15.04 5.91 -18.77
C ASP A 43 15.55 4.47 -18.62
N LEU A 44 15.62 3.94 -17.40
CA LEU A 44 15.90 2.53 -17.15
C LEU A 44 14.80 1.63 -17.73
N THR A 45 13.53 2.01 -17.56
CA THR A 45 12.40 1.19 -17.99
C THR A 45 12.32 1.05 -19.51
N LYS A 46 12.65 2.11 -20.26
CA LYS A 46 12.72 2.08 -21.74
C LYS A 46 13.72 1.07 -22.30
N LYS A 47 14.75 0.71 -21.54
CA LYS A 47 15.79 -0.24 -21.97
C LYS A 47 15.36 -1.69 -21.83
N SER A 48 14.23 -1.95 -21.15
CA SER A 48 13.75 -3.31 -20.90
C SER A 48 12.63 -3.68 -21.85
N SER A 49 12.87 -4.66 -22.71
CA SER A 49 11.88 -5.18 -23.67
C SER A 49 10.83 -6.10 -23.03
N SER A 50 11.04 -6.55 -21.79
CA SER A 50 10.14 -7.48 -21.09
C SER A 50 9.19 -6.80 -20.10
N LEU A 51 9.31 -5.49 -19.89
CA LEU A 51 8.39 -4.75 -19.04
C LEU A 51 7.06 -4.55 -19.77
N THR A 52 5.96 -4.68 -19.04
CA THR A 52 4.60 -4.42 -19.54
C THR A 52 4.02 -3.12 -18.98
N GLY A 53 4.63 -2.57 -17.94
CA GLY A 53 4.20 -1.33 -17.34
C GLY A 53 5.08 -0.88 -16.18
N ILE A 54 4.78 0.30 -15.67
CA ILE A 54 5.39 0.93 -14.51
C ILE A 54 4.31 1.36 -13.53
N LEU A 55 4.62 1.28 -12.23
CA LEU A 55 3.78 1.77 -11.15
C LEU A 55 4.53 2.90 -10.45
N ILE A 56 3.91 4.06 -10.30
CA ILE A 56 4.47 5.21 -9.59
C ILE A 56 3.54 5.52 -8.41
N SER A 57 4.04 5.33 -7.19
CA SER A 57 3.36 5.77 -5.97
C SER A 57 3.66 7.24 -5.71
N ILE A 58 2.63 8.05 -5.46
CA ILE A 58 2.74 9.45 -5.07
C ILE A 58 2.31 9.55 -3.61
N GLU A 59 3.24 9.96 -2.76
CA GLU A 59 3.04 10.02 -1.31
C GLU A 59 3.21 11.46 -0.81
N PHE A 60 2.50 11.80 0.28
CA PHE A 60 2.62 13.06 1.02
C PHE A 60 2.40 14.34 0.17
N ALA A 61 1.56 14.27 -0.86
CA ALA A 61 1.39 15.38 -1.82
C ALA A 61 0.87 16.68 -1.16
N ALA A 62 -0.10 16.59 -0.24
CA ALA A 62 -0.63 17.77 0.45
C ALA A 62 0.44 18.44 1.33
N TYR A 63 1.14 17.65 2.13
CA TYR A 63 2.24 18.12 2.97
C TYR A 63 3.34 18.80 2.14
N LEU A 64 3.76 18.19 1.03
CA LEU A 64 4.79 18.77 0.15
C LEU A 64 4.33 20.10 -0.45
N ALA A 65 3.06 20.22 -0.83
CA ALA A 65 2.53 21.46 -1.39
C ALA A 65 2.41 22.58 -0.34
N GLU A 66 1.86 22.26 0.85
CA GLU A 66 1.61 23.23 1.91
C GLU A 66 2.88 23.66 2.65
N GLU A 67 3.70 22.68 3.08
CA GLU A 67 4.83 22.93 3.98
C GLU A 67 6.14 23.20 3.23
N GLN A 68 6.25 22.74 1.99
CA GLN A 68 7.49 22.85 1.20
C GLN A 68 7.30 23.67 -0.09
N GLY A 69 6.07 24.05 -0.44
CA GLY A 69 5.81 24.71 -1.73
C GLY A 69 6.18 23.82 -2.93
N LEU A 70 6.09 22.50 -2.78
CA LEU A 70 6.48 21.51 -3.79
C LEU A 70 5.25 20.77 -4.35
N SER A 71 5.04 20.92 -5.65
CA SER A 71 4.01 20.21 -6.39
C SER A 71 4.52 18.86 -6.90
N VAL A 72 4.39 17.80 -6.08
CA VAL A 72 4.84 16.45 -6.50
C VAL A 72 4.03 15.92 -7.70
N THR A 73 2.74 16.24 -7.77
CA THR A 73 1.87 15.81 -8.88
C THR A 73 2.30 16.42 -10.20
N GLU A 74 2.58 17.74 -10.23
CA GLU A 74 3.12 18.40 -11.42
C GLU A 74 4.52 17.91 -11.77
N ALA A 75 5.38 17.66 -10.78
CA ALA A 75 6.71 17.09 -11.01
C ALA A 75 6.64 15.72 -11.70
N VAL A 76 5.72 14.85 -11.27
CA VAL A 76 5.48 13.54 -11.89
C VAL A 76 4.91 13.69 -13.30
N ILE A 77 3.86 14.51 -13.50
CA ILE A 77 3.27 14.79 -14.82
C ILE A 77 4.34 15.30 -15.80
N ASN A 78 5.15 16.25 -15.37
CA ASN A 78 6.21 16.83 -16.20
C ASN A 78 7.30 15.81 -16.51
N SER A 79 7.67 14.96 -15.56
CA SER A 79 8.67 13.90 -15.78
C SER A 79 8.19 12.85 -16.77
N LEU A 80 6.94 12.39 -16.63
CA LEU A 80 6.31 11.46 -17.57
C LEU A 80 6.23 12.06 -18.98
N SER A 81 5.79 13.32 -19.08
CA SER A 81 5.69 14.04 -20.35
C SER A 81 7.04 14.16 -21.04
N LYS A 82 8.07 14.64 -20.33
CA LYS A 82 9.44 14.77 -20.86
C LYS A 82 10.03 13.43 -21.28
N ALA A 83 9.70 12.36 -20.55
CA ALA A 83 10.15 11.02 -20.88
C ALA A 83 9.33 10.35 -22.01
N GLY A 84 8.25 10.98 -22.49
CA GLY A 84 7.42 10.50 -23.59
C GLY A 84 6.31 9.51 -23.19
N PHE A 85 5.99 9.39 -21.90
CA PHE A 85 4.99 8.45 -21.37
C PHE A 85 3.53 8.93 -21.48
N ASN A 86 3.31 10.17 -21.91
CA ASN A 86 1.96 10.72 -22.12
C ASN A 86 1.28 10.20 -23.39
N ASN A 87 2.05 9.73 -24.37
CA ASN A 87 1.51 9.14 -25.59
C ASN A 87 1.23 7.64 -25.36
N GLN A 88 0.51 6.98 -26.26
CA GLN A 88 0.42 5.52 -26.26
C GLN A 88 1.82 4.91 -26.38
N THR A 89 2.41 4.56 -25.23
CA THR A 89 3.65 3.79 -25.17
C THR A 89 3.31 2.31 -25.07
N ALA A 90 4.28 1.45 -25.37
CA ALA A 90 4.12 0.01 -25.15
C ALA A 90 4.00 -0.35 -23.65
N LEU A 91 4.32 0.58 -22.74
CA LEU A 91 4.28 0.37 -21.30
C LEU A 91 3.01 1.00 -20.71
N LYS A 92 2.25 0.21 -19.95
CA LYS A 92 1.17 0.73 -19.12
C LYS A 92 1.75 1.61 -18.01
N VAL A 93 1.19 2.80 -17.79
CA VAL A 93 1.57 3.66 -16.66
C VAL A 93 0.45 3.62 -15.63
N MET A 94 0.78 3.18 -14.43
CA MET A 94 -0.11 3.13 -13.29
C MET A 94 0.31 4.21 -12.28
N ILE A 95 -0.63 5.06 -11.88
CA ILE A 95 -0.42 6.09 -10.86
C ILE A 95 -1.16 5.67 -9.60
N GLN A 96 -0.40 5.43 -8.53
CA GLN A 96 -0.93 5.01 -7.26
C GLN A 96 -0.89 6.13 -6.23
N SER A 97 -1.93 6.23 -5.43
CA SER A 97 -1.99 7.12 -4.27
C SER A 97 -3.01 6.60 -3.26
N THR A 98 -2.78 6.93 -1.99
CA THR A 98 -3.76 6.74 -0.91
C THR A 98 -4.75 7.89 -0.82
N ASN A 99 -4.40 9.03 -1.45
CA ASN A 99 -5.20 10.23 -1.48
C ASN A 99 -5.98 10.35 -2.80
N SER A 100 -7.31 10.42 -2.72
CA SER A 100 -8.21 10.60 -3.87
C SER A 100 -7.96 11.92 -4.59
N SER A 101 -7.65 12.98 -3.83
CA SER A 101 -7.32 14.31 -4.34
C SER A 101 -6.08 14.33 -5.25
N VAL A 102 -5.14 13.40 -5.06
CA VAL A 102 -3.99 13.19 -5.94
C VAL A 102 -4.42 12.55 -7.25
N LEU A 103 -5.19 11.46 -7.20
CA LEU A 103 -5.64 10.75 -8.40
C LEU A 103 -6.49 11.63 -9.31
N THR A 104 -7.32 12.51 -8.75
CA THR A 104 -8.09 13.51 -9.49
C THR A 104 -7.21 14.45 -10.32
N LYS A 105 -5.93 14.70 -9.94
CA LYS A 105 -5.00 15.49 -10.77
C LYS A 105 -4.55 14.78 -12.04
N PHE A 106 -4.67 13.45 -12.10
CA PHE A 106 -4.27 12.62 -13.23
C PHE A 106 -5.46 12.19 -14.09
N GLN A 107 -6.70 12.29 -13.58
CA GLN A 107 -7.92 12.02 -14.33
C GLN A 107 -7.97 12.83 -15.63
N GLY A 108 -8.29 12.13 -16.74
CA GLY A 108 -8.46 12.73 -18.06
C GLY A 108 -7.20 13.32 -18.67
N LYS A 109 -6.02 13.20 -18.03
CA LYS A 109 -4.78 13.83 -18.53
C LYS A 109 -4.03 12.99 -19.55
N ASN A 110 -4.19 11.66 -19.56
CA ASN A 110 -3.66 10.67 -20.52
C ASN A 110 -4.37 9.31 -20.30
N ASP A 111 -3.91 8.24 -20.96
CA ASP A 111 -4.35 6.84 -20.78
C ASP A 111 -3.65 6.17 -19.57
N TYR A 112 -3.60 6.87 -18.44
CA TYR A 112 -3.04 6.33 -17.20
C TYR A 112 -4.07 5.49 -16.46
N GLU A 113 -3.65 4.33 -15.96
CA GLU A 113 -4.44 3.59 -14.99
C GLU A 113 -4.28 4.23 -13.62
N LEU A 114 -5.39 4.60 -12.99
CA LEU A 114 -5.39 5.18 -11.66
C LEU A 114 -5.63 4.09 -10.62
N VAL A 115 -4.76 4.03 -9.61
CA VAL A 115 -4.74 2.98 -8.60
C VAL A 115 -4.96 3.61 -7.22
N TYR A 116 -6.11 3.34 -6.61
CA TYR A 116 -6.38 3.79 -5.24
C TYR A 116 -5.84 2.77 -4.23
N LYS A 117 -4.96 3.19 -3.34
CA LYS A 117 -4.41 2.33 -2.28
C LYS A 117 -5.15 2.57 -0.98
N ILE A 118 -5.74 1.52 -0.42
CA ILE A 118 -6.35 1.52 0.91
C ILE A 118 -5.27 1.02 1.88
N GLU A 119 -4.71 1.91 2.69
CA GLU A 119 -3.69 1.54 3.70
C GLU A 119 -4.29 0.90 4.95
N GLU A 120 -5.50 1.29 5.29
CA GLU A 120 -6.22 0.74 6.42
C GLU A 120 -6.68 -0.69 6.14
N GLU A 121 -6.52 -1.57 7.12
CA GLU A 121 -7.08 -2.91 7.01
C GLU A 121 -8.59 -2.84 7.24
N ILE A 122 -9.37 -3.23 6.24
CA ILE A 122 -10.84 -3.09 6.24
C ILE A 122 -11.50 -4.45 6.15
N ARG A 123 -12.66 -4.61 6.79
CA ARG A 123 -13.47 -5.84 6.65
C ARG A 123 -14.48 -5.77 5.50
N SER A 124 -14.79 -4.56 5.02
CA SER A 124 -15.76 -4.33 3.95
C SER A 124 -15.71 -2.86 3.48
N LEU A 125 -16.49 -2.54 2.45
CA LEU A 125 -16.78 -1.18 1.98
C LEU A 125 -18.29 -0.95 1.90
N ASP A 126 -18.73 0.27 2.17
CA ASP A 126 -20.10 0.70 1.89
C ASP A 126 -20.28 1.13 0.41
N ASP A 127 -21.53 1.32 -0.01
CA ASP A 127 -21.83 1.71 -1.40
C ASP A 127 -21.33 3.12 -1.74
N GLY A 128 -21.21 4.01 -0.76
CA GLY A 128 -20.71 5.37 -0.94
C GLY A 128 -19.24 5.35 -1.33
N ALA A 129 -18.41 4.70 -0.51
CA ALA A 129 -16.98 4.47 -0.76
C ALA A 129 -16.76 3.76 -2.10
N LEU A 130 -17.51 2.69 -2.38
CA LEU A 130 -17.38 1.93 -3.62
C LEU A 130 -17.64 2.78 -4.87
N ASN A 131 -18.68 3.61 -4.83
CA ASN A 131 -19.02 4.48 -5.96
C ASN A 131 -17.99 5.61 -6.11
N ASP A 132 -17.50 6.18 -5.02
CA ASP A 132 -16.50 7.23 -5.04
C ASP A 132 -15.16 6.71 -5.60
N ILE A 133 -14.67 5.59 -5.09
CA ILE A 133 -13.46 4.91 -5.61
C ILE A 133 -13.63 4.58 -7.10
N LYS A 134 -14.79 4.05 -7.52
CA LYS A 134 -15.02 3.73 -8.93
C LYS A 134 -15.02 4.96 -9.83
N SER A 135 -15.44 6.11 -9.33
CA SER A 135 -15.41 7.35 -10.10
C SER A 135 -13.99 7.86 -10.37
N LEU A 136 -13.00 7.41 -9.57
CA LEU A 136 -11.66 7.98 -9.57
C LEU A 136 -10.51 7.02 -9.87
N ALA A 137 -10.72 5.71 -9.76
CA ALA A 137 -9.71 4.70 -9.99
C ALA A 137 -10.22 3.56 -10.89
N ASP A 138 -9.27 2.93 -11.57
CA ASP A 138 -9.47 1.73 -12.37
C ASP A 138 -9.20 0.46 -11.55
N SER A 139 -8.33 0.60 -10.54
CA SER A 139 -7.81 -0.49 -9.74
C SER A 139 -7.61 -0.07 -8.28
N VAL A 140 -7.61 -1.05 -7.38
CA VAL A 140 -7.44 -0.85 -5.95
C VAL A 140 -6.35 -1.75 -5.41
N VAL A 141 -5.51 -1.20 -4.52
CA VAL A 141 -4.53 -1.96 -3.74
C VAL A 141 -5.02 -2.06 -2.30
N VAL A 142 -5.01 -3.28 -1.76
CA VAL A 142 -5.38 -3.55 -0.36
C VAL A 142 -4.32 -4.39 0.35
N GLY A 143 -4.30 -4.30 1.67
CA GLY A 143 -3.49 -5.16 2.53
C GLY A 143 -4.00 -6.61 2.56
N LYS A 144 -3.10 -7.54 2.93
CA LYS A 144 -3.42 -8.97 3.08
C LYS A 144 -4.55 -9.24 4.07
N ALA A 145 -4.64 -8.49 5.16
CA ALA A 145 -5.66 -8.71 6.20
C ALA A 145 -7.05 -8.19 5.80
N SER A 146 -7.11 -7.27 4.83
CA SER A 146 -8.35 -6.84 4.19
C SER A 146 -8.97 -7.92 3.30
N VAL A 147 -8.27 -9.01 3.03
CA VAL A 147 -8.78 -10.18 2.29
C VAL A 147 -8.93 -11.37 3.21
N PHE A 148 -7.83 -11.77 3.87
CA PHE A 148 -7.82 -12.82 4.87
C PHE A 148 -7.31 -12.25 6.20
N PRO A 149 -8.21 -11.78 7.09
CA PRO A 149 -7.81 -11.25 8.38
C PRO A 149 -7.14 -12.33 9.23
N ASP A 150 -6.14 -11.95 10.00
CA ASP A 150 -5.44 -12.84 10.91
C ASP A 150 -5.37 -12.28 12.34
N THR A 151 -5.24 -13.17 13.32
CA THR A 151 -4.85 -12.81 14.67
C THR A 151 -3.73 -13.74 15.11
N LYS A 152 -2.62 -13.15 15.59
CA LYS A 152 -1.40 -13.90 15.92
C LYS A 152 -0.95 -14.85 14.79
N LEU A 153 -1.10 -14.42 13.54
CA LEU A 153 -0.80 -15.18 12.33
C LEU A 153 -1.72 -16.40 12.08
N PHE A 154 -2.86 -16.54 12.76
CA PHE A 154 -3.90 -17.48 12.37
C PHE A 154 -4.96 -16.76 11.57
N LEU A 155 -5.25 -17.24 10.36
CA LEU A 155 -6.36 -16.69 9.59
C LEU A 155 -7.66 -16.89 10.35
N THR A 156 -8.51 -15.87 10.36
CA THR A 156 -9.80 -15.88 11.07
C THR A 156 -10.99 -16.02 10.13
N GLY A 157 -10.81 -15.77 8.84
CA GLY A 157 -11.85 -15.87 7.84
C GLY A 157 -11.47 -15.21 6.52
N SER A 158 -12.48 -14.88 5.73
CA SER A 158 -12.37 -14.10 4.49
C SER A 158 -13.32 -12.92 4.55
N THR A 159 -12.93 -11.79 3.97
CA THR A 159 -13.77 -10.61 3.82
C THR A 159 -14.56 -10.65 2.50
N ASP A 160 -15.44 -9.67 2.29
CA ASP A 160 -16.14 -9.41 1.02
C ASP A 160 -15.51 -8.25 0.22
N VAL A 161 -14.33 -7.78 0.61
CA VAL A 161 -13.66 -6.60 0.02
C VAL A 161 -13.37 -6.82 -1.47
N VAL A 162 -12.74 -7.96 -1.81
CA VAL A 162 -12.35 -8.26 -3.20
C VAL A 162 -13.58 -8.37 -4.10
N SER A 163 -14.60 -9.12 -3.67
CA SER A 163 -15.80 -9.34 -4.47
C SER A 163 -16.62 -8.07 -4.66
N LYS A 164 -16.71 -7.20 -3.64
CA LYS A 164 -17.38 -5.89 -3.76
C LYS A 164 -16.68 -4.94 -4.74
N LEU A 165 -15.35 -4.87 -4.68
CA LEU A 165 -14.56 -4.05 -5.61
C LEU A 165 -14.70 -4.57 -7.05
N GLN A 166 -14.57 -5.88 -7.26
CA GLN A 166 -14.72 -6.49 -8.58
C GLN A 166 -16.14 -6.34 -9.14
N ALA A 167 -17.18 -6.37 -8.30
CA ALA A 167 -18.55 -6.09 -8.74
C ALA A 167 -18.76 -4.67 -9.29
N LYS A 168 -17.84 -3.74 -8.99
CA LYS A 168 -17.79 -2.38 -9.58
C LYS A 168 -16.83 -2.27 -10.76
N ASN A 169 -16.29 -3.39 -11.26
CA ASN A 169 -15.24 -3.44 -12.28
C ASN A 169 -13.98 -2.67 -11.84
N LEU A 170 -13.54 -2.88 -10.60
CA LEU A 170 -12.23 -2.45 -10.11
C LEU A 170 -11.33 -3.68 -10.00
N SER A 171 -10.14 -3.61 -10.60
CA SER A 171 -9.15 -4.69 -10.42
C SER A 171 -8.54 -4.59 -9.03
N VAL A 172 -8.34 -5.71 -8.34
CA VAL A 172 -7.85 -5.75 -6.96
C VAL A 172 -6.45 -6.36 -6.90
N TYR A 173 -5.49 -5.55 -6.48
CA TYR A 173 -4.13 -5.97 -6.20
C TYR A 173 -3.93 -6.10 -4.68
N VAL A 174 -3.20 -7.12 -4.24
CA VAL A 174 -2.92 -7.31 -2.81
C VAL A 174 -1.43 -7.16 -2.53
N GLU A 175 -1.12 -6.42 -1.46
CA GLU A 175 0.24 -6.16 -1.01
C GLU A 175 0.46 -6.55 0.47
N THR A 176 1.69 -6.80 0.94
CA THR A 176 2.89 -7.14 0.17
C THR A 176 3.24 -8.61 0.44
N PHE A 177 3.41 -9.40 -0.61
CA PHE A 177 3.80 -10.80 -0.49
C PHE A 177 5.32 -10.93 -0.34
N SER A 178 5.73 -11.80 0.58
CA SER A 178 7.10 -11.99 1.00
C SER A 178 7.45 -13.48 1.07
N ASN A 179 8.71 -13.85 0.86
CA ASN A 179 9.17 -15.24 0.95
C ASN A 179 9.66 -15.62 2.35
N GLU A 180 9.97 -14.64 3.19
CA GLU A 180 10.45 -14.86 4.55
C GLU A 180 9.40 -15.67 5.33
N PHE A 181 9.79 -16.80 5.91
CA PHE A 181 8.87 -17.77 6.53
C PHE A 181 8.04 -17.22 7.72
N VAL A 182 8.40 -16.04 8.23
CA VAL A 182 7.71 -15.32 9.31
C VAL A 182 6.68 -14.31 8.80
N SER A 183 6.54 -14.14 7.47
CA SER A 183 5.65 -13.13 6.87
C SER A 183 4.24 -13.65 6.59
N GLN A 184 4.05 -14.96 6.54
CA GLN A 184 2.79 -15.60 6.23
C GLN A 184 2.04 -16.00 7.50
N ALA A 185 0.72 -16.06 7.40
CA ALA A 185 -0.11 -16.76 8.39
C ALA A 185 0.27 -18.25 8.46
N TRP A 186 0.09 -18.86 9.63
CA TRP A 186 0.35 -20.28 9.88
C TRP A 186 -0.42 -21.20 8.94
N ASP A 187 -1.61 -20.77 8.51
CA ASP A 187 -2.48 -21.53 7.60
C ASP A 187 -1.80 -21.82 6.25
N PHE A 188 -0.78 -21.02 5.87
CA PHE A 188 0.00 -21.23 4.65
C PHE A 188 1.25 -22.10 4.86
N PHE A 189 1.49 -22.59 6.08
CA PHE A 189 2.66 -23.41 6.44
C PHE A 189 4.00 -22.81 6.03
N SER A 190 4.12 -21.48 6.11
CA SER A 190 5.30 -20.72 5.67
C SER A 190 5.68 -20.90 4.19
N ASP A 191 4.75 -21.36 3.35
CA ASP A 191 4.97 -21.50 1.90
C ASP A 191 4.36 -20.31 1.14
N ALA A 192 5.24 -19.47 0.59
CA ALA A 192 4.83 -18.28 -0.18
C ALA A 192 4.06 -18.63 -1.47
N THR A 193 4.23 -19.82 -2.04
CA THR A 193 3.45 -20.26 -3.20
C THR A 193 2.05 -20.65 -2.78
N VAL A 194 1.89 -21.31 -1.62
CA VAL A 194 0.57 -21.64 -1.05
C VAL A 194 -0.17 -20.37 -0.66
N GLU A 195 0.51 -19.38 -0.08
CA GLU A 195 -0.05 -18.05 0.18
C GLU A 195 -0.56 -17.41 -1.12
N ILE A 196 0.30 -17.23 -2.12
CA ILE A 196 -0.08 -16.66 -3.42
C ILE A 196 -1.26 -17.43 -4.04
N ASN A 197 -1.22 -18.76 -4.02
CA ASN A 197 -2.29 -19.60 -4.54
C ASN A 197 -3.63 -19.36 -3.83
N SER A 198 -3.61 -19.21 -2.51
CA SER A 198 -4.82 -19.02 -1.72
C SER A 198 -5.46 -17.66 -2.00
N TYR A 199 -4.65 -16.61 -2.20
CA TYR A 199 -5.19 -15.31 -2.59
C TYR A 199 -5.69 -15.31 -4.05
N VAL A 200 -4.93 -15.89 -4.98
CA VAL A 200 -5.30 -15.89 -6.41
C VAL A 200 -6.48 -16.81 -6.71
N MET A 201 -6.48 -18.05 -6.22
CA MET A 201 -7.56 -19.01 -6.50
C MET A 201 -8.69 -18.97 -5.46
N GLY A 202 -8.38 -18.65 -4.20
CA GLY A 202 -9.36 -18.63 -3.13
C GLY A 202 -10.11 -17.30 -3.03
N ALA A 203 -9.39 -16.17 -3.05
CA ALA A 203 -9.99 -14.83 -3.00
C ALA A 203 -10.21 -14.19 -4.39
N ASN A 204 -9.73 -14.82 -5.45
CA ASN A 204 -9.87 -14.33 -6.83
C ASN A 204 -9.28 -12.93 -7.06
N ILE A 205 -8.12 -12.62 -6.46
CA ILE A 205 -7.45 -11.32 -6.66
C ILE A 205 -6.90 -11.19 -8.10
N ASP A 206 -6.80 -9.97 -8.60
CA ASP A 206 -6.34 -9.70 -9.97
C ASP A 206 -4.81 -9.58 -10.08
N GLY A 207 -4.13 -9.25 -8.98
CA GLY A 207 -2.67 -9.16 -9.00
C GLY A 207 -1.99 -9.15 -7.63
N VAL A 208 -0.70 -9.46 -7.65
CA VAL A 208 0.15 -9.56 -6.45
C VAL A 208 1.23 -8.49 -6.50
N ILE A 209 1.37 -7.72 -5.42
CA ILE A 209 2.51 -6.85 -5.17
C ILE A 209 3.46 -7.59 -4.23
N THR A 210 4.72 -7.72 -4.63
CA THR A 210 5.70 -8.57 -3.91
C THR A 210 7.12 -8.03 -3.99
N ASP A 211 7.88 -8.28 -2.92
CA ASP A 211 9.33 -8.08 -2.90
C ASP A 211 10.09 -9.25 -3.57
N PHE A 212 9.40 -10.34 -3.93
CA PHE A 212 9.97 -11.56 -4.49
C PHE A 212 9.38 -11.89 -5.87
N PRO A 213 9.61 -11.06 -6.89
CA PRO A 213 8.98 -11.22 -8.21
C PRO A 213 9.28 -12.57 -8.86
N LYS A 214 10.42 -13.21 -8.55
CA LYS A 214 10.75 -14.55 -9.04
C LYS A 214 9.76 -15.62 -8.54
N THR A 215 9.26 -15.51 -7.31
CA THR A 215 8.26 -16.44 -6.74
C THR A 215 6.94 -16.29 -7.47
N SER A 216 6.40 -15.07 -7.56
CA SER A 216 5.13 -14.81 -8.26
C SER A 216 5.20 -15.13 -9.74
N ALA A 217 6.33 -14.84 -10.41
CA ALA A 217 6.52 -15.19 -11.81
C ALA A 217 6.65 -16.71 -12.02
N ARG A 218 7.17 -17.47 -11.05
CA ARG A 218 7.13 -18.94 -11.09
C ARG A 218 5.69 -19.43 -10.93
N TYR A 219 4.96 -18.91 -9.95
CA TYR A 219 3.56 -19.26 -9.72
C TYR A 219 2.70 -19.00 -10.96
N LYS A 220 2.81 -17.83 -11.58
CA LYS A 220 2.06 -17.48 -12.81
C LYS A 220 2.34 -18.41 -14.00
N ARG A 221 3.52 -19.06 -14.04
CA ARG A 221 3.88 -20.04 -15.07
C ARG A 221 3.55 -21.48 -14.68
N ASN A 222 2.92 -21.70 -13.52
CA ASN A 222 2.50 -23.02 -13.07
C ASN A 222 1.43 -23.57 -14.02
N ARG A 223 1.71 -24.73 -14.62
CA ARG A 223 0.81 -25.40 -15.58
C ARG A 223 -0.50 -25.86 -14.94
N CYS A 224 -0.52 -26.05 -13.62
CA CYS A 224 -1.73 -26.47 -12.91
C CYS A 224 -2.85 -25.43 -12.99
N LEU A 225 -2.52 -24.14 -13.15
CA LEU A 225 -3.49 -23.06 -13.26
C LEU A 225 -4.39 -23.18 -14.51
N ALA A 226 -3.94 -23.91 -15.54
CA ALA A 226 -4.68 -24.09 -16.79
C ALA A 226 -5.47 -25.40 -16.85
N LEU A 227 -5.53 -26.17 -15.75
CA LEU A 227 -6.16 -27.50 -15.76
C LEU A 227 -7.67 -27.47 -15.49
N GLY A 228 -8.24 -26.34 -15.06
CA GLY A 228 -9.66 -26.21 -14.74
C GLY A 228 -10.10 -27.28 -13.74
N ASP A 229 -11.11 -28.07 -14.09
CA ASP A 229 -11.61 -29.17 -13.25
C ASP A 229 -10.58 -30.28 -12.99
N ASN A 230 -9.51 -30.38 -13.79
CA ASN A 230 -8.41 -31.33 -13.59
C ASN A 230 -7.31 -30.78 -12.67
N THR A 231 -7.54 -29.64 -12.01
CA THR A 231 -6.57 -29.05 -11.09
C THR A 231 -6.35 -30.00 -9.90
N PRO A 232 -5.10 -30.41 -9.61
CA PRO A 232 -4.81 -31.35 -8.52
C PRO A 232 -5.24 -30.82 -7.15
N ALA A 233 -5.65 -31.71 -6.25
CA ALA A 233 -6.11 -31.34 -4.90
C ALA A 233 -5.07 -30.58 -4.06
N TYR A 234 -3.76 -30.74 -4.33
CA TYR A 234 -2.73 -29.97 -3.63
C TYR A 234 -2.70 -28.48 -4.02
N MET A 235 -3.39 -28.09 -5.10
CA MET A 235 -3.58 -26.69 -5.50
C MET A 235 -4.83 -26.08 -4.87
N SER A 236 -5.59 -26.82 -4.07
CA SER A 236 -6.74 -26.25 -3.37
C SER A 236 -6.28 -25.11 -2.46
N PRO A 237 -6.95 -23.94 -2.51
CA PRO A 237 -6.62 -22.84 -1.64
C PRO A 237 -6.87 -23.23 -0.18
N VAL A 238 -6.03 -22.70 0.70
CA VAL A 238 -6.19 -22.86 2.15
C VAL A 238 -7.57 -22.33 2.56
N GLN A 239 -8.23 -23.03 3.46
CA GLN A 239 -9.49 -22.59 4.05
C GLN A 239 -9.17 -21.66 5.24
N PRO A 240 -9.45 -20.34 5.16
CA PRO A 240 -9.18 -19.44 6.25
C PRO A 240 -9.91 -19.86 7.53
N GLY A 241 -9.23 -19.83 8.68
CA GLY A 241 -9.81 -20.27 9.95
C GLY A 241 -9.70 -21.77 10.22
N ALA A 242 -9.20 -22.57 9.28
CA ALA A 242 -9.07 -24.02 9.49
C ALA A 242 -8.09 -24.36 10.62
N LEU A 243 -6.94 -23.68 10.71
CA LEU A 243 -6.00 -23.92 11.81
C LEU A 243 -6.50 -23.38 13.15
N LEU A 244 -7.27 -22.28 13.14
CA LEU A 244 -7.85 -21.69 14.35
C LEU A 244 -8.75 -22.70 15.08
N GLN A 245 -9.48 -23.55 14.34
CA GLN A 245 -10.34 -24.59 14.90
C GLN A 245 -9.58 -25.70 15.65
N LEU A 246 -8.27 -25.82 15.43
CA LEU A 246 -7.42 -26.82 16.09
C LEU A 246 -6.82 -26.30 17.41
N ILE A 247 -6.95 -25.00 17.69
CA ILE A 247 -6.40 -24.39 18.91
C ILE A 247 -7.32 -24.70 20.10
N SER A 248 -6.77 -25.31 21.14
CA SER A 248 -7.55 -25.56 22.36
C SER A 248 -7.88 -24.25 23.07
N PRO A 249 -9.04 -24.14 23.78
CA PRO A 249 -9.52 -22.87 24.35
C PRO A 249 -8.49 -22.07 25.18
N PRO A 250 -7.61 -22.67 26.01
CA PRO A 250 -6.61 -21.92 26.78
C PRO A 250 -5.54 -21.20 25.94
N PHE A 251 -5.32 -21.63 24.69
CA PHE A 251 -4.34 -21.06 23.77
C PHE A 251 -4.98 -20.24 22.65
N MET A 252 -6.30 -20.06 22.67
CA MET A 252 -6.98 -19.23 21.69
C MET A 252 -6.45 -17.79 21.77
N PRO A 253 -6.13 -17.17 20.63
CA PRO A 253 -5.78 -15.76 20.61
C PRO A 253 -6.95 -14.92 21.14
N PRO A 254 -6.67 -13.78 21.81
CA PRO A 254 -7.72 -12.87 22.24
C PRO A 254 -8.58 -12.43 21.04
N SER A 255 -9.88 -12.30 21.25
CA SER A 255 -10.74 -11.68 20.24
C SER A 255 -10.31 -10.25 20.01
N GLU A 256 -9.99 -9.91 18.76
CA GLU A 256 -9.71 -8.54 18.34
C GLU A 256 -11.00 -7.84 17.87
N ALA A 257 -10.99 -6.51 17.93
CA ALA A 257 -12.08 -5.73 17.36
C ALA A 257 -12.10 -5.94 15.83
N PRO A 258 -13.28 -6.07 15.19
CA PRO A 258 -13.35 -6.19 13.75
C PRO A 258 -12.73 -4.96 13.07
N SER A 259 -12.00 -5.18 11.98
CA SER A 259 -11.56 -4.10 11.10
C SER A 259 -12.74 -3.21 10.67
N PRO A 260 -12.52 -1.90 10.44
CA PRO A 260 -13.57 -0.99 10.03
C PRO A 260 -14.16 -1.33 8.66
N VAL A 261 -15.33 -0.76 8.38
CA VAL A 261 -15.90 -0.70 7.04
C VAL A 261 -15.52 0.65 6.46
N LEU A 262 -14.93 0.67 5.26
CA LEU A 262 -14.56 1.92 4.60
C LEU A 262 -15.84 2.67 4.20
N THR A 263 -15.96 3.93 4.61
CA THR A 263 -17.10 4.80 4.27
C THR A 263 -16.72 5.89 3.28
N LEU A 264 -17.73 6.61 2.77
CA LEU A 264 -17.51 7.73 1.86
C LEU A 264 -16.57 8.80 2.46
N GLU A 265 -16.69 9.08 3.74
CA GLU A 265 -15.86 10.08 4.43
C GLU A 265 -14.37 9.68 4.51
N ASP A 266 -14.07 8.39 4.44
CA ASP A 266 -12.69 7.89 4.44
C ASP A 266 -12.00 8.04 3.07
N VAL A 267 -12.80 8.14 1.99
CA VAL A 267 -12.32 8.28 0.61
C VAL A 267 -12.39 9.74 0.15
N SER A 268 -13.41 10.47 0.58
CA SER A 268 -13.67 11.84 0.15
C SER A 268 -12.70 12.82 0.80
N GLU A 269 -11.87 13.45 -0.04
CA GLU A 269 -10.86 14.39 0.40
C GLU A 269 -11.08 15.80 -0.14
N PRO A 270 -10.64 16.83 0.60
CA PRO A 270 -10.54 18.17 0.03
C PRO A 270 -9.52 18.21 -1.14
N PRO A 271 -9.63 19.19 -2.05
CA PRO A 271 -8.63 19.40 -3.08
C PRO A 271 -7.24 19.64 -2.49
N LEU A 272 -6.20 19.20 -3.21
CA LEU A 272 -4.81 19.48 -2.82
C LEU A 272 -4.59 20.99 -2.63
N PRO A 273 -3.83 21.38 -1.58
CA PRO A 273 -3.55 22.77 -1.30
C PRO A 273 -2.78 23.43 -2.46
N PRO A 274 -2.99 24.74 -2.69
CA PRO A 274 -2.24 25.47 -3.70
C PRO A 274 -0.78 25.58 -3.28
N VAL A 275 0.11 25.52 -4.26
CA VAL A 275 1.54 25.70 -4.05
C VAL A 275 1.81 27.19 -3.90
N SER A 276 1.95 27.66 -2.67
CA SER A 276 2.32 29.06 -2.39
C SER A 276 3.82 29.15 -2.12
N PRO A 277 4.51 30.21 -2.59
CA PRO A 277 5.86 30.49 -2.14
C PRO A 277 5.84 30.79 -0.64
N THR A 278 6.62 30.08 0.16
CA THR A 278 6.68 30.21 1.62
C THR A 278 6.85 31.67 2.07
N GLY A 279 5.84 32.19 2.78
CA GLY A 279 5.85 33.43 3.57
C GLY A 279 5.03 33.21 4.84
N SER A 280 5.64 33.42 6.00
CA SER A 280 5.23 32.96 7.34
C SER A 280 3.92 33.54 7.87
N ALA A 281 3.13 32.74 8.61
CA ALA A 281 2.62 33.00 9.99
C ALA A 281 1.36 32.17 10.32
N SER A 282 1.36 31.44 11.45
CA SER A 282 0.19 30.72 11.98
C SER A 282 -0.22 31.27 13.36
N ASN A 283 -1.52 31.49 13.59
CA ASN A 283 -2.12 31.78 14.90
C ASN A 283 -3.19 30.72 15.26
N PRO A 284 -3.41 30.40 16.55
CA PRO A 284 -4.00 29.14 16.96
C PRO A 284 -5.42 29.27 17.51
N ASN A 285 -6.32 28.38 17.09
CA ASN A 285 -7.47 27.96 17.89
C ASN A 285 -8.07 26.68 17.31
N SER A 286 -8.09 25.60 18.08
CA SER A 286 -9.23 24.67 18.29
C SER A 286 -8.77 23.28 18.73
N THR A 287 -9.67 22.67 19.50
CA THR A 287 -9.68 21.39 20.22
C THR A 287 -9.42 20.13 19.38
N ALA A 288 -8.90 19.10 20.06
CA ALA A 288 -8.48 17.82 19.51
C ALA A 288 -9.64 16.94 18.97
N PRO A 289 -9.50 16.30 17.79
CA PRO A 289 -10.43 15.29 17.29
C PRO A 289 -9.98 13.84 17.56
N ALA A 290 -10.95 12.93 17.39
CA ALA A 290 -10.86 11.47 17.53
C ALA A 290 -9.89 10.82 16.49
N PRO A 291 -9.57 9.51 16.60
CA PRO A 291 -8.66 8.84 15.68
C PRO A 291 -9.16 8.98 14.24
N ALA A 292 -8.35 9.59 13.37
CA ALA A 292 -8.67 9.76 11.95
C ALA A 292 -8.24 8.53 11.14
N SER A 293 -9.00 8.20 10.09
CA SER A 293 -8.57 7.22 9.08
C SER A 293 -7.24 7.67 8.46
N ARG A 294 -6.34 6.71 8.19
CA ARG A 294 -5.05 7.00 7.52
C ARG A 294 -5.21 7.33 6.05
N ASN A 295 -6.32 6.93 5.44
CA ASN A 295 -6.65 7.26 4.05
C ASN A 295 -7.22 8.67 3.91
N ALA A 296 -7.70 9.27 5.01
CA ALA A 296 -8.09 10.68 5.01
C ALA A 296 -6.84 11.56 5.10
N GLN A 297 -6.74 12.57 4.23
CA GLN A 297 -5.76 13.64 4.44
C GLN A 297 -5.86 14.17 5.88
N PRO A 298 -4.74 14.21 6.63
CA PRO A 298 -4.79 14.77 7.97
C PRO A 298 -5.18 16.24 7.82
N LYS A 299 -6.35 16.61 8.36
CA LYS A 299 -6.67 18.01 8.62
C LYS A 299 -5.77 18.47 9.76
N ILE A 300 -4.52 18.83 9.43
CA ILE A 300 -3.61 19.40 10.41
C ILE A 300 -4.04 20.85 10.59
N ALA A 301 -4.81 21.10 11.64
CA ALA A 301 -4.78 22.42 12.26
C ALA A 301 -3.39 22.58 12.91
N ALA A 302 -2.65 23.59 12.48
CA ALA A 302 -1.31 23.89 12.99
C ALA A 302 -1.30 24.02 14.53
N GLY A 303 -0.57 23.13 15.22
CA GLY A 303 -0.24 23.31 16.64
C GLY A 303 -0.01 22.02 17.42
N SER A 304 1.23 21.55 17.48
CA SER A 304 1.67 20.53 18.46
C SER A 304 3.05 20.87 19.02
N ILE A 305 3.12 21.97 19.76
CA ILE A 305 4.18 22.23 20.74
C ILE A 305 3.47 22.66 22.01
N LEU A 306 3.09 21.73 22.89
CA LEU A 306 2.80 22.01 24.31
C LEU A 306 2.60 20.77 25.19
N LEU A 307 2.50 19.56 24.63
CA LEU A 307 2.44 18.33 25.45
C LEU A 307 3.79 17.91 26.08
N SER A 308 4.89 18.55 25.72
CA SER A 308 6.21 18.30 26.31
C SER A 308 6.48 19.10 27.60
N LEU A 309 5.67 20.10 27.96
CA LEU A 309 5.91 20.91 29.17
C LEU A 309 5.17 20.39 30.42
N ALA A 310 4.06 19.65 30.25
CA ALA A 310 3.32 19.08 31.38
C ALA A 310 3.99 17.85 32.01
N MET A 311 4.77 17.09 31.22
CA MET A 311 5.59 15.97 31.70
C MET A 311 6.87 16.43 32.42
N LEU A 312 7.34 17.66 32.16
CA LEU A 312 8.53 18.20 32.83
C LEU A 312 8.22 18.72 34.24
N LEU A 313 7.00 19.21 34.48
CA LEU A 313 6.56 19.73 35.78
C LEU A 313 6.19 18.62 36.78
N SER A 314 5.80 17.43 36.31
CA SER A 314 5.51 16.28 37.17
C SER A 314 6.77 15.55 37.65
N ALA A 315 7.90 15.70 36.96
CA ALA A 315 9.21 15.20 37.41
C ALA A 315 9.91 16.12 38.44
N LEU A 316 9.48 17.38 38.57
CA LEU A 316 10.03 18.35 39.54
C LEU A 316 9.35 18.29 40.91
N PHE A 317 8.32 17.47 41.10
CA PHE A 317 7.67 17.19 42.38
C PHE A 317 7.96 15.77 42.93
N LEU A 318 8.87 15.03 42.29
CA LEU A 318 9.29 13.69 42.70
C LEU A 318 10.77 13.60 43.11
N PHE A 319 11.38 14.74 43.44
CA PHE A 319 12.61 14.84 44.25
C PHE A 319 12.41 15.82 45.39
#